data_AF-A0A9Q1RQ51-F1
#
_entry.id   AF-A0A9Q1RQ51-F1
#
_cell.length_a   1.000
_cell.length_b   1.000
_cell.length_c   1.000
_cell.angle_alpha   90.00
_cell.angle_beta   90.00
_cell.angle_gamma   90.00
#
_symmetry.space_group_name_H-M   'P 1'
#
loop_
_entity.id
_entity.type
_entity.pdbx_description
1 polymer ?
#
loop_
_entity_poly.entity_id
_entity_poly.type
_entity_poly.pdbx_seq_one_letter_code
_entity_poly.pdbx_strand_id
1 'polypeptide(L)'
;MAIQAQLYMDNLGFSLGGSQDLMENGCGFNQFCFTTQQQQQPIQQNLPYQQILPQKINQNMMHNIVPKQYTNIPESMPFSQFLANQKIEIDQFITLQNERLRLILNEQRKQQVALIWRKHETKVQFMLKQKDEEIAKAANKTKELEDFLKKMEIEKQAWQRVANENEAIVISLNNTIEQLKESGYYCLSTNCEDAESCCDEQEPNRVQQNVCKSCNSRYLCMIFLPCRHLSSCKGCDSLINQCPVCGIAKKASIEAII
;
A
#
# COMPACT_ATOMS: atom_id res chain seq x y z
N MET A 1 -15.78 33.59 18.12
CA MET A 1 -14.53 34.26 17.73
C MET A 1 -13.59 33.20 17.16
N ALA A 2 -13.22 33.37 15.91
CA ALA A 2 -12.33 32.47 15.19
C ALA A 2 -10.91 32.62 15.71
N ILE A 3 -10.20 31.51 15.94
CA ILE A 3 -8.75 31.54 16.09
C ILE A 3 -8.15 30.52 15.12
N GLN A 4 -7.52 31.15 14.14
CA GLN A 4 -6.78 30.67 13.00
C GLN A 4 -5.47 30.01 13.46
N ALA A 5 -5.25 28.75 13.11
CA ALA A 5 -3.94 28.12 13.23
C ALA A 5 -3.12 28.47 11.97
N GLN A 6 -2.13 29.34 12.14
CA GLN A 6 -1.11 29.62 11.14
C GLN A 6 -0.22 28.40 10.98
N LEU A 7 -0.32 27.74 9.82
CA LEU A 7 0.68 26.77 9.37
C LEU A 7 1.89 27.55 8.86
N TYR A 8 2.96 27.55 9.65
CA TYR A 8 4.28 27.98 9.19
C TYR A 8 4.91 26.82 8.40
N MET A 9 5.24 27.11 7.15
CA MET A 9 5.97 26.22 6.25
C MET A 9 7.46 26.32 6.56
N ASP A 10 8.07 25.22 7.03
CA ASP A 10 9.52 25.04 6.91
C ASP A 10 9.82 23.82 6.02
N ASN A 11 10.26 24.21 4.84
CA ASN A 11 11.01 23.53 3.80
C ASN A 11 11.90 22.36 4.28
N LEU A 12 11.49 21.12 4.01
CA LEU A 12 12.41 19.98 3.87
C LEU A 12 12.51 19.61 2.39
N GLY A 13 13.40 20.31 1.71
CA GLY A 13 13.82 20.02 0.35
C GLY A 13 14.63 18.73 0.30
N PHE A 14 14.09 17.70 -0.36
CA PHE A 14 14.89 16.58 -0.84
C PHE A 14 15.58 17.00 -2.14
N SER A 15 16.83 17.42 -2.01
CA SER A 15 17.81 17.36 -3.10
C SER A 15 18.73 16.19 -2.81
N LEU A 16 18.56 15.08 -3.54
CA LEU A 16 19.61 14.09 -3.69
C LEU A 16 19.81 13.88 -5.20
N GLY A 17 20.85 14.52 -5.73
CA GLY A 17 21.55 14.00 -6.90
C GLY A 17 21.95 12.56 -6.59
N GLY A 18 21.86 11.62 -7.51
CA GLY A 18 22.43 11.69 -8.84
C GLY A 18 23.40 10.50 -8.91
N SER A 19 22.91 9.37 -9.41
CA SER A 19 23.77 8.41 -10.08
C SER A 19 23.05 7.96 -11.34
N GLN A 20 23.58 8.45 -12.46
CA GLN A 20 23.36 7.93 -13.79
C GLN A 20 23.56 6.41 -13.81
N ASP A 21 22.61 5.71 -14.45
CA ASP A 21 22.86 4.69 -15.48
C ASP A 21 21.48 4.34 -16.10
N LEU A 22 21.03 5.10 -17.10
CA LEU A 22 21.20 4.87 -18.54
C LEU A 22 20.18 3.87 -19.15
N MET A 23 19.23 4.48 -19.88
CA MET A 23 18.31 3.97 -20.92
C MET A 23 17.16 3.04 -20.50
N GLU A 24 15.92 3.55 -20.41
CA GLU A 24 15.04 3.84 -21.57
C GLU A 24 14.44 2.55 -22.15
N ASN A 25 13.20 2.24 -21.75
CA ASN A 25 12.25 1.57 -22.63
C ASN A 25 10.82 1.82 -22.15
N GLY A 26 10.31 3.00 -22.49
CA GLY A 26 8.88 3.18 -22.65
C GLY A 26 8.42 2.37 -23.86
N CYS A 27 7.37 1.58 -23.71
CA CYS A 27 6.63 1.06 -24.84
C CYS A 27 5.16 1.36 -24.60
N GLY A 28 4.77 2.52 -25.11
CA GLY A 28 3.40 2.97 -25.20
C GLY A 28 2.57 1.99 -26.04
N PHE A 29 1.38 1.73 -25.53
CA PHE A 29 0.23 1.42 -26.36
C PHE A 29 0.01 2.61 -27.31
N ASN A 30 0.12 2.42 -28.64
CA ASN A 30 -0.79 2.95 -29.66
C ASN A 30 -0.28 2.69 -31.10
N GLN A 31 -1.25 2.61 -32.02
CA GLN A 31 -1.14 2.70 -33.49
C GLN A 31 -0.80 1.43 -34.30
N PHE A 32 -1.80 0.57 -34.53
CA PHE A 32 -1.81 -0.32 -35.70
C PHE A 32 -2.21 0.49 -36.95
N CYS A 33 -1.23 0.84 -37.78
CA CYS A 33 -1.44 1.22 -39.17
C CYS A 33 -0.72 0.23 -40.08
N PHE A 34 -1.49 -0.52 -40.88
CA PHE A 34 -0.95 -1.30 -41.99
C PHE A 34 -0.43 -0.33 -43.06
N THR A 35 0.88 -0.22 -43.20
CA THR A 35 1.50 0.28 -44.44
C THR A 35 2.61 -0.67 -44.86
N THR A 36 2.41 -1.30 -46.01
CA THR A 36 3.44 -1.99 -46.77
C THR A 36 4.45 -0.96 -47.24
N GLN A 37 5.65 -0.97 -46.66
CA GLN A 37 6.81 -0.30 -47.25
C GLN A 37 8.00 -1.24 -47.26
N GLN A 38 8.39 -1.62 -48.48
CA GLN A 38 9.64 -2.27 -48.80
C GLN A 38 10.81 -1.39 -48.33
N GLN A 39 11.72 -1.98 -47.57
CA GLN A 39 13.12 -1.57 -47.61
C GLN A 39 14.02 -2.79 -47.43
N GLN A 40 14.87 -2.99 -48.45
CA GLN A 40 15.95 -3.96 -48.49
C GLN A 40 17.09 -3.47 -47.60
N GLN A 41 17.68 -4.35 -46.77
CA GLN A 41 19.10 -4.74 -46.80
C GLN A 41 19.49 -5.69 -45.64
N PRO A 42 20.62 -6.41 -45.75
CA PRO A 42 20.70 -7.82 -45.37
C PRO A 42 21.37 -8.04 -44.01
N ILE A 43 20.81 -8.94 -43.19
CA ILE A 43 21.60 -9.61 -42.15
C ILE A 43 21.30 -11.10 -42.19
N GLN A 44 22.37 -11.81 -42.51
CA GLN A 44 22.54 -13.23 -42.60
C GLN A 44 22.47 -13.83 -41.19
N GLN A 45 21.46 -14.65 -40.90
CA GLN A 45 21.59 -15.68 -39.87
C GLN A 45 20.75 -16.90 -40.22
N ASN A 46 21.48 -17.97 -40.49
CA ASN A 46 21.01 -19.32 -40.74
C ASN A 46 20.11 -19.81 -39.61
N LEU A 47 18.88 -20.21 -39.94
CA LEU A 47 18.20 -21.35 -39.33
C LEU A 47 17.34 -22.02 -40.41
N PRO A 48 17.34 -23.36 -40.48
CA PRO A 48 16.78 -24.08 -41.60
C PRO A 48 15.26 -24.04 -41.49
N TYR A 49 14.61 -23.30 -42.39
CA TYR A 49 13.20 -23.55 -42.71
C TYR A 49 13.15 -24.90 -43.42
N GLN A 50 13.04 -25.96 -42.62
CA GLN A 50 12.79 -27.29 -43.11
C GLN A 50 11.39 -27.27 -43.73
N GLN A 51 11.39 -27.21 -45.06
CA GLN A 51 10.27 -27.51 -45.94
C GLN A 51 9.71 -28.89 -45.54
N ILE A 52 8.72 -28.90 -44.65
CA ILE A 52 7.91 -30.07 -44.44
C ILE A 52 6.55 -29.77 -45.08
N LEU A 53 6.53 -30.09 -46.38
CA LEU A 53 5.40 -30.28 -47.30
C LEU A 53 4.68 -29.04 -47.87
N PRO A 54 5.08 -28.67 -49.11
CA PRO A 54 4.10 -28.56 -50.20
C PRO A 54 4.28 -29.63 -51.28
N GLN A 55 5.30 -30.49 -51.19
CA GLN A 55 5.75 -31.26 -52.36
C GLN A 55 5.10 -32.65 -52.57
N LYS A 56 4.56 -33.32 -51.54
CA LYS A 56 3.94 -34.66 -51.76
C LYS A 56 2.46 -34.65 -52.17
N ILE A 57 1.78 -33.50 -52.16
CA ILE A 57 0.36 -33.44 -52.60
C ILE A 57 0.24 -32.91 -54.04
N ASN A 58 1.30 -32.34 -54.61
CA ASN A 58 1.29 -31.80 -55.97
C ASN A 58 1.50 -32.88 -57.05
N GLN A 59 2.14 -34.02 -56.74
CA GLN A 59 2.26 -35.12 -57.71
C GLN A 59 0.93 -35.81 -58.05
N ASN A 60 -0.08 -35.68 -57.18
CA ASN A 60 -1.45 -36.10 -57.47
C ASN A 60 -2.34 -34.98 -58.03
N MET A 61 -1.80 -33.77 -58.28
CA MET A 61 -2.58 -32.66 -58.84
C MET A 61 -2.72 -32.67 -60.36
N MET A 62 -1.98 -33.52 -61.09
CA MET A 62 -2.02 -33.57 -62.57
C MET A 62 -2.50 -34.90 -63.16
N HIS A 63 -2.74 -35.93 -62.34
CA HIS A 63 -3.26 -37.21 -62.82
C HIS A 63 -4.77 -37.25 -62.61
N ASN A 64 -5.50 -36.61 -63.54
CA ASN A 64 -6.91 -36.88 -63.92
C ASN A 64 -7.54 -35.72 -64.72
N ILE A 65 -6.73 -34.81 -65.28
CA ILE A 65 -7.21 -33.88 -66.33
C ILE A 65 -7.13 -34.61 -67.67
N VAL A 66 -8.00 -35.60 -67.85
CA VAL A 66 -8.35 -36.09 -69.18
C VAL A 66 -9.85 -35.91 -69.30
N PRO A 67 -10.33 -35.04 -70.20
CA PRO A 67 -11.74 -35.09 -70.56
C PRO A 67 -11.96 -36.45 -71.19
N LYS A 68 -12.73 -37.33 -70.54
CA LYS A 68 -13.23 -38.54 -71.20
C LYS A 68 -13.98 -38.08 -72.43
N GLN A 69 -13.39 -38.29 -73.62
CA GLN A 69 -14.08 -38.14 -74.88
C GLN A 69 -15.22 -39.17 -74.88
N TYR A 70 -16.45 -38.69 -74.89
CA TYR A 70 -17.64 -39.53 -75.05
C TYR A 70 -17.78 -39.88 -76.54
N THR A 71 -16.98 -40.84 -77.02
CA THR A 71 -17.38 -41.65 -78.17
C THR A 71 -18.15 -42.84 -77.61
N ASN A 72 -19.48 -42.73 -77.62
CA ASN A 72 -20.48 -43.82 -77.71
C ASN A 72 -21.81 -43.30 -77.15
N ILE A 73 -22.77 -43.11 -78.04
CA ILE A 73 -24.17 -42.85 -77.71
C ILE A 73 -24.79 -44.20 -77.29
N PRO A 74 -25.29 -44.36 -76.05
CA PRO A 74 -26.16 -45.48 -75.74
C PRO A 74 -27.57 -45.12 -76.22
N GLU A 75 -28.06 -45.87 -77.21
CA GLU A 75 -29.47 -45.91 -77.58
C GLU A 75 -30.29 -46.32 -76.35
N SER A 76 -30.89 -45.36 -75.62
CA SER A 76 -32.12 -45.49 -74.79
C SER A 76 -32.32 -44.40 -73.72
N MET A 77 -31.41 -43.43 -73.52
CA MET A 77 -31.60 -42.38 -72.49
C MET A 77 -31.96 -41.01 -73.12
N PRO A 78 -33.02 -40.31 -72.66
CA PRO A 78 -33.36 -38.98 -73.13
C PRO A 78 -32.21 -37.99 -72.92
N PHE A 79 -31.90 -37.15 -73.91
CA PHE A 79 -30.83 -36.14 -73.84
C PHE A 79 -30.92 -35.22 -72.61
N SER A 80 -32.13 -34.95 -72.12
CA SER A 80 -32.38 -34.20 -70.88
C SER A 80 -31.80 -34.90 -69.64
N GLN A 81 -31.87 -36.23 -69.57
CA GLN A 81 -31.32 -37.02 -68.47
C GLN A 81 -29.79 -37.03 -68.50
N PHE A 82 -29.18 -37.06 -69.68
CA PHE A 82 -27.73 -36.95 -69.83
C PHE A 82 -27.21 -35.59 -69.33
N LEU A 83 -27.86 -34.49 -69.70
CA LEU A 83 -27.52 -33.16 -69.21
C LEU A 83 -27.71 -33.02 -67.69
N ALA A 84 -28.78 -33.61 -67.15
CA ALA A 84 -29.02 -33.63 -65.71
C ALA A 84 -27.92 -34.40 -64.96
N ASN A 85 -27.49 -35.55 -65.47
CA ASN A 85 -26.41 -36.34 -64.88
C ASN A 85 -25.07 -35.59 -64.93
N GLN A 86 -24.72 -34.96 -66.06
CA GLN A 86 -23.51 -34.13 -66.15
C GLN A 86 -23.53 -32.98 -65.15
N LYS A 87 -24.68 -32.32 -64.98
CA LYS A 87 -24.82 -31.24 -63.99
C LYS A 87 -24.54 -31.73 -62.57
N ILE A 88 -25.11 -32.89 -62.19
CA ILE A 88 -24.88 -33.51 -60.88
C ILE A 88 -23.41 -33.86 -60.68
N GLU A 89 -22.74 -34.44 -61.69
CA GLU A 89 -21.31 -34.77 -61.62
C GLU A 89 -20.44 -33.53 -61.43
N ILE A 90 -20.76 -32.44 -62.14
CA ILE A 90 -20.07 -31.15 -61.98
C ILE A 90 -20.28 -30.58 -60.58
N ASP A 91 -21.52 -30.59 -60.07
CA ASP A 91 -21.84 -30.10 -58.73
C ASP A 91 -21.15 -30.94 -57.64
N GLN A 92 -21.09 -32.26 -57.80
CA GLN A 92 -20.34 -33.17 -56.91
C GLN A 92 -18.84 -32.90 -56.94
N PHE A 93 -18.27 -32.63 -58.11
CA PHE A 93 -16.87 -32.28 -58.22
C PHE A 93 -16.57 -30.93 -57.53
N ILE A 94 -17.40 -29.91 -57.76
CA ILE A 94 -17.24 -28.58 -57.15
C ILE A 94 -17.32 -28.68 -55.63
N THR A 95 -18.30 -29.42 -55.10
CA THR A 95 -18.44 -29.62 -53.65
C THR A 95 -17.24 -30.34 -53.06
N LEU A 96 -16.72 -31.39 -53.72
CA LEU A 96 -15.53 -32.09 -53.28
C LEU A 96 -14.28 -31.18 -53.23
N GLN A 97 -14.06 -30.36 -54.26
CA GLN A 97 -12.92 -29.44 -54.28
C GLN A 97 -13.06 -28.34 -53.21
N ASN A 98 -14.27 -27.83 -53.01
CA ASN A 98 -14.55 -26.84 -51.98
C ASN A 98 -14.29 -27.40 -50.56
N GLU A 99 -14.72 -28.61 -50.27
CA GLU A 99 -14.44 -29.25 -48.98
C GLU A 99 -12.94 -29.51 -48.80
N ARG A 100 -12.24 -29.97 -49.84
CA ARG A 100 -10.79 -30.16 -49.79
C ARG A 100 -10.05 -28.86 -49.50
N LEU A 101 -10.42 -27.77 -50.18
CA LEU A 101 -9.86 -26.45 -49.95
C LEU A 101 -10.16 -25.97 -48.52
N ARG A 102 -11.40 -26.15 -48.04
CA ARG A 102 -11.81 -25.78 -46.68
C ARG A 102 -10.95 -26.49 -45.63
N LEU A 103 -10.69 -27.79 -45.80
CA LEU A 103 -9.84 -28.56 -44.88
C LEU A 103 -8.40 -28.03 -44.83
N ILE A 104 -7.79 -27.77 -45.98
CA ILE A 104 -6.41 -27.25 -46.06
C ILE A 104 -6.32 -25.86 -45.41
N LEU A 105 -7.25 -24.96 -45.71
CA LEU A 105 -7.29 -23.63 -45.11
C LEU A 105 -7.48 -23.68 -43.60
N ASN A 106 -8.32 -24.59 -43.11
CA ASN A 106 -8.54 -24.75 -41.67
C ASN A 106 -7.28 -25.28 -40.97
N GLU A 107 -6.59 -26.25 -41.57
CA GLU A 107 -5.34 -26.79 -41.02
C GLU A 107 -4.22 -25.74 -41.01
N GLN A 108 -4.05 -24.99 -42.10
CA GLN A 108 -3.11 -23.86 -42.13
C GLN A 108 -3.42 -22.80 -41.06
N ARG A 109 -4.71 -22.45 -40.87
CA ARG A 109 -5.12 -21.51 -39.83
C ARG A 109 -4.74 -22.01 -38.44
N LYS A 110 -5.01 -23.28 -38.13
CA LYS A 110 -4.64 -23.89 -36.84
C LYS A 110 -3.13 -23.82 -36.61
N GLN A 111 -2.34 -24.11 -37.64
CA GLN A 111 -0.88 -24.06 -37.57
C GLN A 111 -0.38 -22.62 -37.35
N GLN A 112 -0.95 -21.63 -38.05
CA GLN A 112 -0.59 -20.22 -37.86
C GLN A 112 -0.89 -19.73 -36.44
N VAL A 113 -2.08 -20.05 -35.90
CA VAL A 113 -2.45 -19.68 -34.53
C VAL A 113 -1.51 -20.33 -33.52
N ALA A 114 -1.17 -21.61 -33.69
CA ALA A 114 -0.25 -22.32 -32.81
C ALA A 114 1.17 -21.72 -32.84
N LEU A 115 1.65 -21.26 -34.00
CA LEU A 115 2.95 -20.61 -34.12
C LEU A 115 2.99 -19.26 -33.40
N ILE A 116 1.96 -18.43 -33.59
CA ILE A 116 1.83 -17.14 -32.89
C ILE A 116 1.78 -17.38 -31.38
N TRP A 117 1.01 -18.37 -30.94
CA TRP A 117 0.93 -18.74 -29.53
C TRP A 117 2.31 -19.11 -28.96
N ARG A 118 3.01 -20.09 -29.55
CA ARG A 118 4.33 -20.52 -29.07
C ARG A 118 5.36 -19.39 -29.03
N LYS A 119 5.31 -18.45 -29.99
CA LYS A 119 6.21 -17.29 -30.01
C LYS A 119 6.05 -16.41 -28.77
N HIS A 120 4.84 -16.30 -28.24
CA HIS A 120 4.52 -15.42 -27.13
C HIS A 120 4.33 -16.14 -25.79
N GLU A 121 4.17 -17.46 -25.81
CA GLU A 121 3.89 -18.32 -24.65
C GLU A 121 4.91 -18.11 -23.52
N THR A 122 6.20 -18.16 -23.82
CA THR A 122 7.26 -18.01 -22.81
C THR A 122 7.25 -16.61 -22.18
N LYS A 123 7.05 -15.56 -22.98
CA LYS A 123 6.97 -14.17 -22.49
C LYS A 123 5.74 -13.97 -21.60
N VAL A 124 4.58 -14.44 -22.03
CA VAL A 124 3.34 -14.35 -21.25
C VAL A 124 3.49 -15.13 -19.95
N GLN A 125 4.02 -16.35 -20.01
CA GLN A 125 4.25 -17.19 -18.82
C GLN A 125 5.22 -16.55 -17.83
N PHE A 126 6.31 -15.95 -18.32
CA PHE A 126 7.27 -15.23 -17.48
C PHE A 126 6.61 -14.03 -16.77
N MET A 127 5.91 -13.18 -17.52
CA MET A 127 5.23 -12.02 -16.95
C MET A 127 4.15 -12.40 -15.94
N LEU A 128 3.40 -13.48 -16.19
CA LEU A 128 2.43 -14.01 -15.24
C LEU A 128 3.11 -14.44 -13.94
N LYS A 129 4.18 -15.25 -14.01
CA LYS A 129 4.93 -15.67 -12.83
C LYS A 129 5.50 -14.50 -12.04
N GLN A 130 6.03 -13.48 -12.73
CA GLN A 130 6.53 -12.27 -12.09
C GLN A 130 5.41 -11.55 -11.33
N LYS A 131 4.23 -11.40 -11.95
CA LYS A 131 3.07 -10.78 -11.31
C LYS A 131 2.56 -11.60 -10.13
N ASP A 132 2.51 -12.91 -10.24
CA ASP A 132 2.13 -13.81 -9.15
C ASP A 132 3.10 -13.68 -7.97
N GLU A 133 4.39 -13.52 -8.23
CA GLU A 133 5.40 -13.31 -7.18
C GLU A 133 5.28 -11.92 -6.52
N GLU A 134 5.01 -10.87 -7.30
CA GLU A 134 4.68 -9.54 -6.77
C GLU A 134 3.44 -9.58 -5.87
N ILE A 135 2.38 -10.28 -6.31
CA ILE A 135 1.15 -10.47 -5.54
C ILE A 135 1.43 -11.26 -4.25
N ALA A 136 2.20 -12.33 -4.33
CA ALA A 136 2.55 -13.15 -3.16
C ALA A 136 3.36 -12.35 -2.13
N LYS A 137 4.31 -11.53 -2.58
CA LYS A 137 5.09 -10.63 -1.72
C LYS A 137 4.21 -9.61 -1.02
N ALA A 138 3.30 -8.96 -1.77
CA ALA A 138 2.35 -8.01 -1.21
C ALA A 138 1.41 -8.67 -0.19
N ALA A 139 0.87 -9.85 -0.52
CA ALA A 139 -0.01 -10.61 0.37
C ALA A 139 0.70 -11.02 1.67
N ASN A 140 1.96 -11.46 1.59
CA ASN A 140 2.74 -11.80 2.78
C ASN A 140 2.99 -10.57 3.66
N LYS A 141 3.31 -9.41 3.05
CA LYS A 141 3.47 -8.15 3.79
C LYS A 141 2.18 -7.69 4.47
N THR A 142 1.05 -7.78 3.78
CA THR A 142 -0.26 -7.48 4.37
C THR A 142 -0.54 -8.37 5.57
N LYS A 143 -0.30 -9.68 5.44
CA LYS A 143 -0.48 -10.65 6.53
C LYS A 143 0.42 -10.34 7.73
N GLU A 144 1.71 -10.09 7.50
CA GLU A 144 2.65 -9.70 8.56
C GLU A 144 2.14 -8.46 9.31
N LEU A 145 1.72 -7.42 8.60
CA LEU A 145 1.21 -6.19 9.19
C LEU A 145 -0.09 -6.41 9.97
N GLU A 146 -1.02 -7.22 9.45
CA GLU A 146 -2.24 -7.59 10.16
C GLU A 146 -1.96 -8.32 11.47
N ASP A 147 -0.98 -9.22 11.48
CA ASP A 147 -0.59 -9.96 12.69
C ASP A 147 0.07 -9.03 13.72
N PHE A 148 0.91 -8.08 13.27
CA PHE A 148 1.45 -7.03 14.14
C PHE A 148 0.35 -6.14 14.74
N LEU A 149 -0.63 -5.72 13.92
CA LEU A 149 -1.76 -4.91 14.38
C LEU A 149 -2.61 -5.66 15.43
N LYS A 150 -2.92 -6.94 15.17
CA LYS A 150 -3.65 -7.79 16.14
C LYS A 150 -2.90 -7.90 17.46
N LYS A 151 -1.59 -8.14 17.42
CA LYS A 151 -0.77 -8.22 18.63
C LYS A 151 -0.79 -6.90 19.42
N MET A 152 -0.58 -5.78 18.74
CA MET A 152 -0.59 -4.45 19.37
C MET A 152 -1.96 -4.12 19.99
N GLU A 153 -3.06 -4.49 19.32
CA GLU A 153 -4.40 -4.28 19.86
C GLU A 153 -4.65 -5.15 21.10
N ILE A 154 -4.19 -6.41 21.11
CA ILE A 154 -4.27 -7.27 22.29
C ILE A 154 -3.47 -6.69 23.46
N GLU A 155 -2.24 -6.22 23.22
CA GLU A 155 -1.40 -5.59 24.25
C GLU A 155 -2.06 -4.32 24.80
N LYS A 156 -2.57 -3.45 23.92
CA LYS A 156 -3.31 -2.24 24.32
C LYS A 156 -4.51 -2.60 25.20
N GLN A 157 -5.31 -3.59 24.82
CA GLN A 157 -6.48 -4.02 25.61
C GLN A 157 -6.06 -4.63 26.95
N ALA A 158 -4.93 -5.34 27.02
CA ALA A 158 -4.40 -5.84 28.28
C ALA A 158 -4.01 -4.69 29.22
N TRP A 159 -3.28 -3.68 28.72
CA TRP A 159 -2.90 -2.51 29.51
C TRP A 159 -4.11 -1.67 29.93
N GLN A 160 -5.09 -1.49 29.04
CA GLN A 160 -6.34 -0.81 29.36
C GLN A 160 -7.08 -1.51 30.52
N ARG A 161 -7.16 -2.84 30.52
CA ARG A 161 -7.79 -3.60 31.60
C ARG A 161 -7.08 -3.37 32.93
N VAL A 162 -5.74 -3.48 32.95
CA VAL A 162 -4.95 -3.24 34.16
C VAL A 162 -5.13 -1.81 34.67
N ALA A 163 -5.16 -0.82 33.78
CA ALA A 163 -5.40 0.58 34.17
C ALA A 163 -6.80 0.76 34.80
N ASN A 164 -7.84 0.19 34.17
CA ASN A 164 -9.21 0.27 34.67
C ASN A 164 -9.39 -0.45 36.02
N GLU A 165 -8.75 -1.61 36.21
CA GLU A 165 -8.76 -2.34 37.49
C GLU A 165 -8.06 -1.53 38.58
N ASN A 166 -6.92 -0.94 38.29
CA ASN A 166 -6.21 -0.06 39.22
C ASN A 166 -7.04 1.18 39.56
N GLU A 167 -7.70 1.80 38.57
CA GLU A 167 -8.62 2.92 38.79
C GLU A 167 -9.78 2.52 39.71
N ALA A 168 -10.41 1.37 39.47
CA ALA A 168 -11.48 0.86 40.33
C ALA A 168 -11.02 0.63 41.78
N ILE A 169 -9.80 0.10 41.97
CA ILE A 169 -9.20 -0.07 43.30
C ILE A 169 -8.99 1.29 43.98
N VAL A 170 -8.42 2.27 43.27
CA VAL A 170 -8.20 3.63 43.80
C VAL A 170 -9.52 4.30 44.19
N ILE A 171 -10.55 4.19 43.35
CA ILE A 171 -11.89 4.71 43.63
C ILE A 171 -12.47 4.03 44.88
N SER A 172 -12.38 2.70 44.99
CA SER A 172 -12.87 1.98 46.17
C SER A 172 -12.17 2.45 47.45
N LEU A 173 -10.84 2.60 47.42
CA LEU A 173 -10.06 3.06 48.56
C LEU A 173 -10.42 4.50 48.93
N ASN A 174 -10.58 5.39 47.94
CA ASN A 174 -11.00 6.77 48.17
C ASN A 174 -12.37 6.82 48.87
N ASN A 175 -13.34 6.04 48.39
CA ASN A 175 -14.66 5.94 49.01
C ASN A 175 -14.59 5.45 50.46
N THR A 176 -13.72 4.47 50.76
CA THR A 176 -13.51 4.00 52.14
C THR A 176 -12.90 5.11 53.03
N ILE A 177 -11.95 5.89 52.51
CA ILE A 177 -11.35 7.01 53.25
C ILE A 177 -12.40 8.09 53.53
N GLU A 178 -13.24 8.44 52.55
CA GLU A 178 -14.34 9.39 52.73
C GLU A 178 -15.34 8.91 53.79
N GLN A 179 -15.74 7.64 53.75
CA GLN A 179 -16.61 7.04 54.78
C GLN A 179 -16.00 7.12 56.18
N LEU A 180 -14.68 6.85 56.34
CA LEU A 180 -14.00 6.96 57.63
C LEU A 180 -13.91 8.40 58.11
N LYS A 181 -13.71 9.38 57.21
CA LYS A 181 -13.75 10.81 57.55
C LYS A 181 -15.15 11.18 58.05
N GLU A 182 -16.18 10.86 57.30
CA GLU A 182 -17.57 11.15 57.67
C GLU A 182 -17.96 10.47 58.99
N SER A 183 -17.58 9.21 59.20
CA SER A 183 -17.79 8.50 60.47
C SER A 183 -17.01 9.11 61.65
N GLY A 184 -15.83 9.68 61.41
CA GLY A 184 -15.05 10.41 62.42
C GLY A 184 -15.73 11.71 62.87
N TYR A 185 -16.43 12.39 61.96
CA TYR A 185 -17.24 13.57 62.29
C TYR A 185 -18.47 13.21 63.14
N TYR A 186 -19.07 12.03 62.96
CA TYR A 186 -20.22 11.57 63.78
C TYR A 186 -19.84 10.98 65.15
N CYS A 187 -18.59 10.54 65.35
CA CYS A 187 -18.13 10.05 66.66
C CYS A 187 -17.78 11.20 67.63
N LEU A 188 -17.57 12.42 67.14
CA LEU A 188 -17.30 13.61 67.96
C LEU A 188 -18.58 14.24 68.55
N SER A 189 -19.77 13.81 68.13
CA SER A 189 -21.05 14.39 68.59
C SER A 189 -21.71 13.62 69.75
N THR A 190 -21.05 12.59 70.29
CA THR A 190 -21.60 11.83 71.44
C THR A 190 -20.53 11.65 72.52
N ASN A 191 -20.46 12.63 73.40
CA ASN A 191 -19.88 12.64 74.75
C ASN A 191 -18.41 12.20 74.92
N CYS A 192 -17.52 13.19 75.00
CA CYS A 192 -16.59 13.29 76.13
C CYS A 192 -16.19 14.76 76.34
N GLU A 193 -16.50 15.27 77.53
CA GLU A 193 -16.02 16.54 78.03
C GLU A 193 -14.51 16.46 78.29
N ASP A 194 -13.84 17.61 78.13
CA ASP A 194 -12.56 17.97 78.74
C ASP A 194 -11.25 17.44 78.12
N ALA A 195 -10.67 18.25 77.23
CA ALA A 195 -9.28 18.71 77.32
C ALA A 195 -9.00 19.68 76.15
N GLU A 196 -8.82 20.96 76.47
CA GLU A 196 -8.30 21.98 75.56
C GLU A 196 -6.96 21.51 74.95
N SER A 197 -6.93 21.28 73.64
CA SER A 197 -5.68 21.21 72.88
C SER A 197 -5.80 22.11 71.66
N CYS A 198 -5.28 23.32 71.84
CA CYS A 198 -4.94 24.28 70.82
C CYS A 198 -4.13 23.63 69.70
N CYS A 199 -4.78 23.35 68.57
CA CYS A 199 -4.14 23.20 67.27
C CYS A 199 -5.05 23.90 66.26
N ASP A 200 -4.70 25.15 65.99
CA ASP A 200 -5.16 25.97 64.88
C ASP A 200 -5.43 25.11 63.64
N GLU A 201 -6.69 25.07 63.19
CA GLU A 201 -7.04 24.52 61.89
C GLU A 201 -6.48 25.44 60.80
N GLN A 202 -5.22 25.21 60.44
CA GLN A 202 -4.68 25.72 59.19
C GLN A 202 -5.27 24.90 58.04
N GLU A 203 -6.37 25.43 57.51
CA GLU A 203 -6.76 25.38 56.10
C GLU A 203 -5.57 24.96 55.20
N PRO A 204 -5.68 23.89 54.39
CA PRO A 204 -4.64 23.52 53.45
C PRO A 204 -4.73 24.37 52.19
N ASN A 205 -4.94 25.69 52.32
CA ASN A 205 -4.67 26.65 51.27
C ASN A 205 -3.22 27.13 51.40
N ARG A 206 -2.28 26.19 51.29
CA ARG A 206 -0.90 26.51 50.92
C ARG A 206 -0.90 26.94 49.46
N VAL A 207 -1.42 28.14 49.19
CA VAL A 207 -0.91 28.96 48.11
C VAL A 207 0.56 29.15 48.48
N GLN A 208 1.46 28.38 47.86
CA GLN A 208 2.89 28.58 47.96
C GLN A 208 3.14 30.09 47.94
N GLN A 209 3.71 30.62 49.02
CA GLN A 209 4.04 32.03 49.13
C GLN A 209 4.92 32.40 47.92
N ASN A 210 4.33 33.04 46.92
CA ASN A 210 4.96 33.50 45.69
C ASN A 210 5.86 34.71 45.95
N VAL A 211 6.58 34.75 47.08
CA VAL A 211 7.43 35.85 47.51
C VAL A 211 8.91 35.49 47.43
N CYS A 212 9.71 36.48 47.04
CA CYS A 212 11.15 36.42 46.91
C CYS A 212 11.80 35.88 48.17
N LYS A 213 12.59 34.81 48.07
CA LYS A 213 13.23 34.18 49.23
C LYS A 213 14.38 35.00 49.83
N SER A 214 14.81 36.06 49.15
CA SER A 214 15.89 36.94 49.62
C SER A 214 15.38 38.17 50.39
N CYS A 215 14.22 38.72 50.02
CA CYS A 215 13.66 39.91 50.69
C CYS A 215 12.29 39.69 51.33
N ASN A 216 11.65 38.53 51.10
CA ASN A 216 10.34 38.13 51.60
C ASN A 216 9.20 39.14 51.37
N SER A 217 9.38 40.10 50.45
CA SER A 217 8.46 41.24 50.26
C SER A 217 7.87 41.34 48.85
N ARG A 218 8.64 41.01 47.81
CA ARG A 218 8.22 41.12 46.40
C ARG A 218 7.89 39.75 45.82
N TYR A 219 7.11 39.71 44.75
CA TYR A 219 6.76 38.45 44.11
C TYR A 219 7.97 37.77 43.43
N LEU A 220 7.91 36.45 43.31
CA LEU A 220 8.91 35.65 42.61
C LEU A 220 8.76 35.82 41.09
N CYS A 221 9.84 36.19 40.41
CA CYS A 221 9.84 36.32 38.94
C CYS A 221 11.14 35.91 38.25
N MET A 222 12.18 35.50 38.99
CA MET A 222 13.48 35.18 38.41
C MET A 222 13.84 33.70 38.60
N ILE A 223 14.10 33.01 37.48
CA ILE A 223 14.56 31.63 37.40
C ILE A 223 16.09 31.59 37.35
N PHE A 224 16.70 30.74 38.19
CA PHE A 224 18.15 30.61 38.32
C PHE A 224 18.69 29.47 37.44
N LEU A 225 19.72 29.71 36.65
CA LEU A 225 20.40 28.66 35.86
C LEU A 225 21.75 28.29 36.50
N PRO A 226 22.08 26.98 36.59
CA PRO A 226 21.42 25.85 35.92
C PRO A 226 20.27 25.15 36.70
N CYS A 227 19.98 25.56 37.94
CA CYS A 227 19.09 24.81 38.83
C CYS A 227 17.58 24.93 38.52
N ARG A 228 17.18 25.84 37.63
CA ARG A 228 15.80 26.12 37.20
C ARG A 228 14.81 26.46 38.32
N HIS A 229 15.30 26.86 39.50
CA HIS A 229 14.45 27.30 40.60
C HIS A 229 14.00 28.75 40.42
N LEU A 230 12.70 28.99 40.63
CA LEU A 230 12.10 30.32 40.74
C LEU A 230 12.19 30.77 42.19
N SER A 231 13.16 31.64 42.51
CA SER A 231 13.53 31.90 43.91
C SER A 231 13.72 33.36 44.31
N SER A 232 13.72 34.31 43.36
CA SER A 232 13.89 35.73 43.68
C SER A 232 13.03 36.67 42.84
N CYS A 233 12.94 37.94 43.27
CA CYS A 233 12.36 39.03 42.49
C CYS A 233 13.45 39.75 41.66
N LYS A 234 13.02 40.53 40.66
CA LYS A 234 13.90 41.31 39.77
C LYS A 234 14.91 42.21 40.49
N GLY A 235 14.54 42.77 41.65
CA GLY A 235 15.44 43.63 42.42
C GLY A 235 16.47 42.88 43.27
N CYS A 236 16.19 41.63 43.63
CA CYS A 236 17.12 40.80 44.40
C CYS A 236 18.06 40.02 43.50
N ASP A 237 17.71 39.78 42.24
CA ASP A 237 18.52 38.98 41.31
C ASP A 237 19.96 39.48 41.21
N SER A 238 20.18 40.79 41.03
CA SER A 238 21.53 41.36 40.94
C SER A 238 22.37 41.26 42.23
N LEU A 239 21.73 41.00 43.38
CA LEU A 239 22.39 40.92 44.69
C LEU A 239 22.78 39.49 45.09
N ILE A 240 22.27 38.48 44.39
CA ILE A 240 22.45 37.07 44.73
C ILE A 240 23.19 36.31 43.63
N ASN A 241 24.28 35.66 44.03
CA ASN A 241 25.16 34.87 43.15
C ASN A 241 24.97 33.35 43.34
N GLN A 242 24.04 32.94 44.20
CA GLN A 242 23.68 31.54 44.45
C GLN A 242 22.16 31.44 44.59
N CYS A 243 21.59 30.28 44.22
CA CYS A 243 20.17 30.03 44.34
C CYS A 243 19.78 29.85 45.82
N PRO A 244 18.85 30.66 46.38
CA PRO A 244 18.39 30.52 47.76
C PRO A 244 17.70 29.18 48.08
N VAL A 245 17.31 28.39 47.07
CA VAL A 245 16.61 27.11 47.25
C VAL A 245 17.58 25.95 47.37
N CYS A 246 18.64 25.91 46.55
CA CYS A 246 19.54 24.76 46.47
C CYS A 246 21.03 25.09 46.63
N GLY A 247 21.39 26.36 46.84
CA GLY A 247 22.76 26.82 47.04
C GLY A 247 23.65 26.79 45.79
N ILE A 248 23.13 26.36 44.64
CA ILE A 248 23.93 26.29 43.39
C ILE A 248 24.27 27.71 42.90
N ALA A 249 25.53 27.92 42.51
CA ALA A 249 26.00 29.19 41.96
C ALA A 249 25.21 29.59 40.69
N LYS A 250 24.73 30.84 40.69
CA LYS A 250 23.98 31.44 39.59
C LYS A 250 24.94 31.75 38.44
N LYS A 251 24.71 31.13 37.28
CA LYS A 251 25.43 31.46 36.03
C LYS A 251 24.67 32.45 35.18
N ALA A 252 23.35 32.37 35.20
CA ALA A 252 22.44 33.29 34.53
C ALA A 252 21.08 33.26 35.25
N SER A 253 20.28 34.30 35.02
CA SER A 253 18.90 34.42 35.50
C SER A 253 18.00 34.84 34.35
N ILE A 254 16.75 34.36 34.36
CA ILE A 254 15.75 34.70 33.34
C ILE A 254 14.46 35.09 34.07
N GLU A 255 13.80 36.15 33.59
CA GLU A 255 12.49 36.58 34.08
C GLU A 255 11.42 35.61 33.57
N ALA A 256 10.66 35.02 34.48
CA ALA A 256 9.55 34.13 34.16
C ALA A 256 8.37 34.96 33.65
N ILE A 257 7.82 34.56 32.50
CA ILE A 257 6.53 35.06 32.01
C ILE A 257 5.48 34.19 32.69
N ILE A 258 4.81 34.74 33.71
CA ILE A 258 3.77 34.07 34.51
C ILE A 258 2.46 34.82 34.31
#